data_AF-A0A7S7NX55-F1
#
_entry.id   AF-A0A7S7NX55-F1
#
_cell.length_a   1.000
_cell.length_b   1.000
_cell.length_c   1.000
_cell.angle_alpha   90.00
_cell.angle_beta   90.00
_cell.angle_gamma   90.00
#
_symmetry.space_group_name_H-M   'P 1'
#
loop_
_entity.id
_entity.type
_entity.pdbx_description
1 polymer ?
#
loop_
_entity_poly.entity_id
_entity_poly.type
_entity_poly.pdbx_seq_one_letter_code
_entity_poly.pdbx_strand_id
1 'polypeptide(L)'
;MPESPRHQLDRALAADDCPGFEALVQEHPELLNAPHCRPVLMAARSLNTAHRLLRLGAELDAVSKWWAGGMGTVQIDPAVGRFLVDQGAQLTVHVAAGLGLVDPLARMLDADASLVDAKGMDNCTPLHFARDVETAQLLLTHGARIDARDQDHSSTPAQWLIGDAPEVSRFLLTQGATPDIFLAAALGDRNLAESLIRSDPDCVAHRIGRLPHFPPLGHGRGGTIYQWTLGFNSYPHQIAWKQGHQALFEYLYEHSGTSIRLIVSCLLGRRGEAEALAAAHPGLVASLAPEEHELVARYCWETNLNIEAVRLMLDVGFPLTHPERSHGYTPLHNAAWAGSAELVDLLLERGHPVDIEDPGYHATPLGFALHDCLVEKRHPEGDFVHVVRALLDAGSPWEALNYPTGDAGIDEVFRSRLLTRIDGAALLGDEAAVMRLLDEKPGSDSLASALAGAAKGGHLDLCRRLLESGAPVDGVAGRDRLTPLMYAAAPSGLPVVSLLLQHGASITAKNRNGSTVLHLAVANNADLETIRLLLDSGAGVHAGTANAFGHTPRKLAEKAGRAELLELLRSCPGRA
;
A
#
# COMPACT_ATOMS: atom_id res chain seq x y z
N MET A 1 6.18 13.74 -11.44
CA MET A 1 6.27 14.93 -10.55
C MET A 1 7.72 15.20 -10.23
N PRO A 2 8.15 16.44 -9.94
CA PRO A 2 9.49 16.69 -9.40
C PRO A 2 9.65 15.94 -8.07
N GLU A 3 10.83 15.41 -7.83
CA GLU A 3 11.19 14.70 -6.61
C GLU A 3 11.06 15.61 -5.38
N SER A 4 10.57 15.08 -4.26
CA SER A 4 10.39 15.87 -3.03
C SER A 4 11.74 16.41 -2.51
N PRO A 5 11.78 17.61 -1.90
CA PRO A 5 13.01 18.14 -1.29
C PRO A 5 13.67 17.18 -0.29
N ARG A 6 12.85 16.37 0.40
CA ARG A 6 13.35 15.33 1.31
C ARG A 6 14.10 14.22 0.60
N HIS A 7 13.56 13.69 -0.50
CA HIS A 7 14.26 12.66 -1.28
C HIS A 7 15.55 13.22 -1.91
N GLN A 8 15.52 14.47 -2.37
CA GLN A 8 16.72 15.15 -2.86
C GLN A 8 17.79 15.26 -1.76
N LEU A 9 17.39 15.61 -0.53
CA LEU A 9 18.28 15.68 0.63
C LEU A 9 18.85 14.31 1.00
N ASP A 10 18.00 13.29 1.09
CA ASP A 10 18.43 11.92 1.41
C ASP A 10 19.42 11.40 0.35
N ARG A 11 19.20 11.71 -0.94
CA ARG A 11 20.16 11.40 -2.01
C ARG A 11 21.48 12.17 -1.87
N ALA A 12 21.43 13.47 -1.58
CA ALA A 12 22.64 14.27 -1.41
C ALA A 12 23.49 13.76 -0.22
N LEU A 13 22.84 13.40 0.89
CA LEU A 13 23.49 12.78 2.05
C LEU A 13 24.07 11.41 1.71
N ALA A 14 23.34 10.57 0.97
CA ALA A 14 23.82 9.27 0.52
C ALA A 14 25.04 9.38 -0.40
N ALA A 15 25.13 10.45 -1.20
CA ALA A 15 26.25 10.74 -2.10
C ALA A 15 27.43 11.48 -1.41
N ASP A 16 27.30 11.84 -0.13
CA ASP A 16 28.23 12.72 0.60
C ASP A 16 28.44 14.08 -0.10
N ASP A 17 27.41 14.58 -0.80
CA ASP A 17 27.41 15.84 -1.54
C ASP A 17 27.13 17.03 -0.60
N CYS A 18 28.20 17.50 0.07
CA CYS A 18 28.13 18.63 1.00
C CYS A 18 27.51 19.90 0.40
N PRO A 19 27.96 20.39 -0.77
CA PRO A 19 27.33 21.56 -1.39
C PRO A 19 25.84 21.34 -1.69
N GLY A 20 25.47 20.16 -2.19
CA GLY A 20 24.09 19.85 -2.57
C GLY A 20 23.15 19.85 -1.38
N PHE A 21 23.49 19.15 -0.28
CA PHE A 21 22.62 19.16 0.89
C PHE A 21 22.62 20.51 1.61
N GLU A 22 23.73 21.25 1.62
CA GLU A 22 23.80 22.60 2.23
C GLU A 22 22.87 23.58 1.52
N ALA A 23 22.86 23.56 0.18
CA ALA A 23 21.95 24.37 -0.61
C ALA A 23 20.48 24.01 -0.35
N LEU A 24 20.16 22.70 -0.28
CA LEU A 24 18.82 22.22 0.02
C LEU A 24 18.36 22.61 1.43
N VAL A 25 19.20 22.49 2.44
CA VAL A 25 18.88 22.92 3.81
C VAL A 25 18.72 24.43 3.90
N GLN A 26 19.47 25.21 3.09
CA GLN A 26 19.30 26.66 3.04
C GLN A 26 17.95 27.06 2.42
N GLU A 27 17.50 26.35 1.39
CA GLU A 27 16.20 26.57 0.75
C GLU A 27 15.04 26.05 1.60
N HIS A 28 15.26 24.92 2.28
CA HIS A 28 14.28 24.17 3.06
C HIS A 28 14.80 23.82 4.47
N PRO A 29 14.95 24.82 5.36
CA PRO A 29 15.53 24.61 6.69
C PRO A 29 14.73 23.65 7.58
N GLU A 30 13.44 23.49 7.32
CA GLU A 30 12.56 22.55 8.01
C GLU A 30 12.98 21.08 7.84
N LEU A 31 13.73 20.75 6.78
CA LEU A 31 14.18 19.38 6.53
C LEU A 31 15.23 18.90 7.53
N LEU A 32 15.98 19.83 8.13
CA LEU A 32 17.12 19.51 9.00
C LEU A 32 16.68 18.80 10.28
N ASN A 33 15.58 19.27 10.88
CA ASN A 33 15.01 18.75 12.13
C ASN A 33 13.52 18.40 11.98
N ALA A 34 13.15 17.84 10.81
CA ALA A 34 11.77 17.46 10.53
C ALA A 34 11.25 16.44 11.58
N PRO A 35 10.12 16.72 12.26
CA PRO A 35 9.57 15.82 13.28
C PRO A 35 9.09 14.51 12.62
N HIS A 36 9.17 13.41 13.37
CA HIS A 36 8.78 12.06 12.93
C HIS A 36 9.59 11.47 11.75
N CYS A 37 10.64 12.17 11.30
CA CYS A 37 11.57 11.68 10.29
C CYS A 37 12.88 11.21 10.95
N ARG A 38 13.59 10.29 10.29
CA ARG A 38 14.95 9.91 10.70
C ARG A 38 15.84 11.16 10.74
N PRO A 39 16.56 11.43 11.85
CA PRO A 39 17.49 12.55 11.96
C PRO A 39 18.56 12.52 10.87
N VAL A 40 18.82 13.65 10.22
CA VAL A 40 19.79 13.76 9.12
C VAL A 40 21.22 13.37 9.53
N LEU A 41 21.58 13.58 10.80
CA LEU A 41 22.88 13.18 11.36
C LEU A 41 23.12 11.67 11.25
N MET A 42 22.06 10.86 11.35
CA MET A 42 22.15 9.39 11.21
C MET A 42 22.33 8.94 9.75
N ALA A 43 22.21 9.85 8.78
CA ALA A 43 22.45 9.57 7.36
C ALA A 43 23.84 10.02 6.90
N ALA A 44 24.60 10.72 7.75
CA ALA A 44 25.95 11.16 7.41
C ALA A 44 26.88 9.96 7.13
N ARG A 45 27.57 10.01 5.99
CA ARG A 45 28.50 8.96 5.54
C ARG A 45 29.96 9.29 5.87
N SER A 46 30.24 10.51 6.31
CA SER A 46 31.58 10.93 6.71
C SER A 46 31.53 11.86 7.93
N LEU A 47 32.65 11.96 8.64
CA LEU A 47 32.82 12.92 9.73
C LEU A 47 32.62 14.35 9.23
N ASN A 48 33.08 14.67 8.02
CA ASN A 48 32.92 16.01 7.43
C ASN A 48 31.44 16.39 7.29
N THR A 49 30.63 15.47 6.77
CA THR A 49 29.17 15.65 6.66
C THR A 49 28.51 15.80 8.02
N ALA A 50 28.84 14.94 9.00
CA ALA A 50 28.31 15.07 10.36
C ALA A 50 28.65 16.42 11.00
N HIS A 51 29.90 16.89 10.86
CA HIS A 51 30.32 18.21 11.35
C HIS A 51 29.55 19.34 10.70
N ARG A 52 29.30 19.27 9.38
CA ARG A 52 28.55 20.30 8.65
C ARG A 52 27.09 20.34 9.08
N LEU A 53 26.44 19.19 9.19
CA LEU A 53 25.06 19.10 9.68
C LEU A 53 24.90 19.68 11.09
N LEU A 54 25.84 19.40 12.00
CA LEU A 54 25.84 20.02 13.34
C LEU A 54 26.00 21.55 13.27
N ARG A 55 26.86 22.07 12.39
CA ARG A 55 27.02 23.53 12.19
C ARG A 55 25.78 24.18 11.62
N LEU A 56 25.02 23.47 10.80
CA LEU A 56 23.74 23.93 10.26
C LEU A 56 22.60 23.89 11.28
N GLY A 57 22.81 23.25 12.45
CA GLY A 57 21.83 23.18 13.53
C GLY A 57 21.07 21.86 13.63
N ALA A 58 21.60 20.77 13.09
CA ALA A 58 21.00 19.45 13.28
C ALA A 58 21.06 19.02 14.76
N GLU A 59 19.96 18.51 15.29
CA GLU A 59 19.80 18.27 16.73
C GLU A 59 20.32 16.89 17.19
N LEU A 60 21.27 16.86 18.14
CA LEU A 60 21.76 15.63 18.77
C LEU A 60 20.72 14.95 19.69
N ASP A 61 19.79 15.73 20.26
CA ASP A 61 18.72 15.19 21.10
C ASP A 61 17.73 14.36 20.25
N ALA A 62 17.47 14.78 19.01
CA ALA A 62 16.68 14.01 18.06
C ALA A 62 17.34 12.66 17.74
N VAL A 63 18.66 12.63 17.54
CA VAL A 63 19.44 11.39 17.37
C VAL A 63 19.30 10.51 18.61
N SER A 64 19.53 11.08 19.79
CA SER A 64 19.47 10.39 21.08
C SER A 64 18.12 9.71 21.29
N LYS A 65 17.01 10.41 21.05
CA LYS A 65 15.66 9.88 21.16
C LYS A 65 15.37 8.80 20.10
N TRP A 66 15.78 9.02 18.86
CA TRP A 66 15.49 8.11 17.75
C TRP A 66 16.17 6.77 17.91
N TRP A 67 17.48 6.77 18.20
CA TRP A 67 18.27 5.54 18.22
C TRP A 67 18.33 4.86 19.59
N ALA A 68 17.71 5.42 20.64
CA ALA A 68 17.85 4.93 22.01
C ALA A 68 17.57 3.43 22.16
N GLY A 69 16.59 2.92 21.41
CA GLY A 69 16.21 1.51 21.36
C GLY A 69 17.06 0.63 20.45
N GLY A 70 18.15 1.15 19.85
CA GLY A 70 19.08 0.44 18.97
C GLY A 70 18.76 0.55 17.47
N MET A 71 17.56 0.98 17.08
CA MET A 71 17.15 0.98 15.67
C MET A 71 17.97 1.96 14.80
N GLY A 72 18.30 1.52 13.59
CA GLY A 72 19.01 2.33 12.61
C GLY A 72 20.52 2.44 12.86
N THR A 73 21.04 1.91 13.98
CA THR A 73 22.44 2.08 14.39
C THR A 73 23.42 1.29 13.53
N VAL A 74 23.03 0.10 13.07
CA VAL A 74 23.86 -0.73 12.18
C VAL A 74 24.07 -0.07 10.81
N GLN A 75 23.15 0.82 10.39
CA GLN A 75 23.28 1.56 9.13
C GLN A 75 24.12 2.84 9.27
N ILE A 76 24.50 3.24 10.49
CA ILE A 76 25.34 4.41 10.74
C ILE A 76 26.80 4.03 10.52
N ASP A 77 27.55 4.93 9.89
CA ASP A 77 29.01 4.80 9.78
C ASP A 77 29.64 4.77 11.19
N PRO A 78 30.47 3.76 11.53
CA PRO A 78 31.00 3.62 12.89
C PRO A 78 31.75 4.86 13.40
N ALA A 79 32.50 5.54 12.54
CA ALA A 79 33.24 6.74 12.92
C ALA A 79 32.27 7.90 13.20
N VAL A 80 31.22 8.04 12.38
CA VAL A 80 30.14 9.02 12.63
C VAL A 80 29.41 8.72 13.93
N GLY A 81 29.00 7.47 14.16
CA GLY A 81 28.30 7.08 15.38
C GLY A 81 29.13 7.38 16.63
N ARG A 82 30.43 7.03 16.61
CA ARG A 82 31.36 7.36 17.70
C ARG A 82 31.48 8.88 17.90
N PHE A 83 31.64 9.62 16.81
CA PHE A 83 31.72 11.08 16.86
C PHE A 83 30.47 11.68 17.50
N LEU A 84 29.26 11.25 17.12
CA LEU A 84 28.01 11.78 17.69
C LEU A 84 27.90 11.50 19.20
N VAL A 85 28.34 10.32 19.65
CA VAL A 85 28.44 9.99 21.08
C VAL A 85 29.44 10.90 21.78
N ASP A 86 30.62 11.14 21.19
CA ASP A 86 31.62 12.05 21.73
C ASP A 86 31.12 13.52 21.76
N GLN A 87 30.19 13.89 20.87
CA GLN A 87 29.49 15.19 20.88
C GLN A 87 28.33 15.25 21.90
N GLY A 88 28.02 14.16 22.60
CA GLY A 88 27.03 14.13 23.67
C GLY A 88 25.70 13.46 23.32
N ALA A 89 25.59 12.75 22.20
CA ALA A 89 24.43 11.90 21.95
C ALA A 89 24.34 10.78 22.99
N GLN A 90 23.13 10.45 23.45
CA GLN A 90 22.91 9.45 24.48
C GLN A 90 23.35 8.06 24.00
N LEU A 91 24.20 7.41 24.79
CA LEU A 91 24.68 6.05 24.55
C LEU A 91 23.95 5.05 25.45
N THR A 92 23.05 4.27 24.87
CA THR A 92 22.40 3.12 25.54
C THR A 92 23.17 1.83 25.25
N VAL A 93 22.86 0.74 25.96
CA VAL A 93 23.49 -0.58 25.74
C VAL A 93 23.20 -1.10 24.32
N HIS A 94 22.01 -0.84 23.78
CA HIS A 94 21.63 -1.18 22.41
C HIS A 94 22.41 -0.37 21.38
N VAL A 95 22.58 0.93 21.61
CA VAL A 95 23.37 1.80 20.72
C VAL A 95 24.85 1.42 20.76
N ALA A 96 25.39 1.11 21.93
CA ALA A 96 26.78 0.66 22.06
C ALA A 96 27.02 -0.65 21.28
N ALA A 97 26.09 -1.60 21.34
CA ALA A 97 26.13 -2.81 20.52
C ALA A 97 26.00 -2.51 19.00
N GLY A 98 25.02 -1.68 18.63
CA GLY A 98 24.74 -1.25 17.25
C GLY A 98 25.87 -0.54 16.54
N LEU A 99 26.66 0.23 17.30
CA LEU A 99 27.81 0.98 16.81
C LEU A 99 29.14 0.21 16.92
N GLY A 100 29.14 -0.99 17.49
CA GLY A 100 30.38 -1.77 17.72
C GLY A 100 31.32 -1.12 18.75
N LEU A 101 30.77 -0.39 19.73
CA LEU A 101 31.56 0.28 20.76
C LEU A 101 31.86 -0.67 21.92
N VAL A 102 32.74 -1.65 21.67
CA VAL A 102 33.07 -2.77 22.58
C VAL A 102 33.50 -2.28 23.97
N ASP A 103 34.43 -1.33 24.05
CA ASP A 103 34.94 -0.82 25.34
C ASP A 103 33.85 -0.12 26.19
N PRO A 104 33.08 0.86 25.66
CA PRO A 104 31.92 1.39 26.37
C PRO A 104 30.90 0.32 26.75
N LEU A 105 30.59 -0.61 25.85
CA LEU A 105 29.62 -1.66 26.09
C LEU A 105 30.04 -2.56 27.26
N ALA A 106 31.30 -3.01 27.29
CA ALA A 106 31.85 -3.81 28.37
C ALA A 106 31.71 -3.10 29.72
N ARG A 107 32.11 -1.81 29.79
CA ARG A 107 31.96 -1.01 31.03
C ARG A 107 30.51 -0.89 31.48
N MET A 108 29.56 -0.77 30.55
CA MET A 108 28.13 -0.71 30.89
C MET A 108 27.64 -2.04 31.47
N LEU A 109 28.02 -3.17 30.88
CA LEU A 109 27.64 -4.51 31.34
C LEU A 109 28.32 -4.89 32.66
N ASP A 110 29.57 -4.47 32.87
CA ASP A 110 30.28 -4.65 34.15
C ASP A 110 29.64 -3.84 35.28
N ALA A 111 29.13 -2.63 34.96
CA ALA A 111 28.45 -1.79 35.93
C ALA A 111 27.03 -2.28 36.26
N ASP A 112 26.32 -2.81 35.25
CA ASP A 112 24.97 -3.35 35.41
C ASP A 112 24.74 -4.54 34.45
N ALA A 113 24.90 -5.76 34.99
CA ALA A 113 24.71 -6.99 34.25
C ALA A 113 23.27 -7.20 33.74
N SER A 114 22.26 -6.50 34.31
CA SER A 114 20.88 -6.61 33.84
C SER A 114 20.69 -6.02 32.43
N LEU A 115 21.64 -5.20 31.99
CA LEU A 115 21.60 -4.56 30.67
C LEU A 115 21.82 -5.53 29.51
N VAL A 116 22.43 -6.70 29.74
CA VAL A 116 22.79 -7.66 28.67
C VAL A 116 21.59 -8.12 27.84
N ASP A 117 20.41 -8.14 28.46
CA ASP A 117 19.13 -8.55 27.87
C ASP A 117 18.07 -7.44 27.97
N ALA A 118 18.50 -6.19 28.22
CA ALA A 118 17.60 -5.05 28.30
C ALA A 118 16.74 -4.95 27.03
N LYS A 119 15.46 -4.61 27.22
CA LYS A 119 14.51 -4.50 26.12
C LYS A 119 14.56 -3.10 25.53
N GLY A 120 14.92 -3.04 24.25
CA GLY A 120 14.94 -1.83 23.44
C GLY A 120 13.65 -1.69 22.65
N MET A 121 13.74 -1.07 21.47
CA MET A 121 12.61 -1.02 20.54
C MET A 121 12.27 -2.44 20.05
N ASP A 122 10.98 -2.69 19.81
CA ASP A 122 10.43 -4.00 19.41
C ASP A 122 10.83 -5.15 20.34
N ASN A 123 11.11 -4.88 21.62
CA ASN A 123 11.69 -5.83 22.58
C ASN A 123 12.98 -6.53 22.12
N CYS A 124 13.71 -5.93 21.17
CA CYS A 124 15.04 -6.38 20.80
C CYS A 124 16.01 -6.23 21.98
N THR A 125 16.87 -7.24 22.16
CA THR A 125 18.00 -7.19 23.10
C THR A 125 19.22 -6.56 22.43
N PRO A 126 20.26 -6.14 23.17
CA PRO A 126 21.51 -5.66 22.57
C PRO A 126 22.12 -6.62 21.54
N LEU A 127 21.94 -7.94 21.71
CA LEU A 127 22.43 -8.95 20.78
C LEU A 127 21.78 -8.87 19.39
N HIS A 128 20.53 -8.39 19.28
CA HIS A 128 19.88 -8.15 17.99
C HIS A 128 20.54 -7.01 17.20
N PHE A 129 21.29 -6.14 17.88
CA PHE A 129 22.00 -5.02 17.27
C PHE A 129 23.51 -5.24 17.24
N ALA A 130 24.03 -6.44 17.53
CA ALA A 130 25.47 -6.67 17.54
C ALA A 130 26.07 -6.35 16.18
N ARG A 131 26.93 -5.32 16.13
CA ARG A 131 27.50 -4.81 14.87
C ARG A 131 28.44 -5.79 14.20
N ASP A 132 29.19 -6.54 15.00
CA ASP A 132 30.26 -7.43 14.58
C ASP A 132 30.41 -8.61 15.56
N VAL A 133 31.28 -9.56 15.19
CA VAL A 133 31.52 -10.79 15.95
C VAL A 133 32.10 -10.50 17.34
N GLU A 134 32.95 -9.48 17.46
CA GLU A 134 33.56 -9.09 18.74
C GLU A 134 32.49 -8.60 19.73
N THR A 135 31.58 -7.74 19.25
CA THR A 135 30.43 -7.25 20.01
C THR A 135 29.49 -8.40 20.42
N ALA A 136 29.18 -9.31 19.49
CA ALA A 136 28.34 -10.47 19.78
C ALA A 136 28.99 -11.41 20.81
N GLN A 137 30.29 -11.68 20.68
CA GLN A 137 31.05 -12.49 21.62
C GLN A 137 31.07 -11.87 23.02
N LEU A 138 31.25 -10.55 23.13
CA LEU A 138 31.17 -9.84 24.41
C LEU A 138 29.80 -10.07 25.06
N LEU A 139 28.72 -9.82 24.33
CA LEU A 139 27.35 -9.98 24.84
C LEU A 139 27.07 -11.43 25.29
N LEU A 140 27.47 -12.43 24.51
CA LEU A 140 27.33 -13.85 24.90
C LEU A 140 28.14 -14.19 26.15
N THR A 141 29.35 -13.65 26.28
CA THR A 141 30.19 -13.85 27.47
C THR A 141 29.55 -13.27 28.73
N HIS A 142 28.80 -12.17 28.60
CA HIS A 142 27.99 -11.58 29.67
C HIS A 142 26.62 -12.24 29.86
N GLY A 143 26.33 -13.34 29.16
CA GLY A 143 25.12 -14.15 29.35
C GLY A 143 23.91 -13.70 28.53
N ALA A 144 24.10 -12.98 27.42
CA ALA A 144 23.02 -12.68 26.49
C ALA A 144 22.32 -13.96 26.03
N ARG A 145 20.98 -13.95 25.99
CA ARG A 145 20.23 -15.08 25.45
C ARG A 145 20.35 -15.13 23.93
N ILE A 146 21.02 -16.19 23.45
CA ILE A 146 21.35 -16.36 22.03
C ILE A 146 20.12 -16.40 21.11
N ASP A 147 19.02 -16.99 21.57
CA ASP A 147 17.73 -17.08 20.86
C ASP A 147 16.64 -16.22 21.53
N ALA A 148 17.01 -15.08 22.12
CA ALA A 148 16.04 -14.08 22.56
C ALA A 148 15.15 -13.68 21.38
N ARG A 149 13.84 -13.51 21.59
CA ARG A 149 12.90 -13.12 20.53
C ARG A 149 12.46 -11.67 20.68
N ASP A 150 12.39 -10.97 19.56
CA ASP A 150 11.75 -9.67 19.44
C ASP A 150 10.21 -9.79 19.50
N GLN A 151 9.53 -8.65 19.65
CA GLN A 151 8.08 -8.56 19.81
C GLN A 151 7.30 -8.68 18.50
N ASP A 152 7.80 -8.06 17.43
CA ASP A 152 7.02 -7.84 16.22
C ASP A 152 7.17 -9.00 15.24
N HIS A 153 8.36 -9.60 15.20
CA HIS A 153 8.76 -10.61 14.24
C HIS A 153 9.10 -11.96 14.89
N SER A 154 9.09 -12.04 16.22
CA SER A 154 9.47 -13.23 17.00
C SER A 154 10.76 -13.90 16.49
N SER A 155 11.69 -13.10 15.99
CA SER A 155 12.92 -13.49 15.33
C SER A 155 14.07 -13.48 16.33
N THR A 156 15.03 -14.38 16.15
CA THR A 156 16.24 -14.42 16.98
C THR A 156 17.30 -13.43 16.46
N PRO A 157 18.34 -13.09 17.23
CA PRO A 157 19.44 -12.25 16.75
C PRO A 157 20.08 -12.75 15.45
N ALA A 158 20.25 -14.06 15.27
CA ALA A 158 20.80 -14.62 14.04
C ALA A 158 19.87 -14.42 12.83
N GLN A 159 18.56 -14.41 13.04
CA GLN A 159 17.56 -14.16 11.99
C GLN A 159 17.46 -12.67 11.70
N TRP A 160 17.51 -11.84 12.74
CA TRP A 160 17.45 -10.39 12.66
C TRP A 160 18.62 -9.81 11.89
N LEU A 161 19.83 -10.30 12.17
CA LEU A 161 21.07 -9.77 11.61
C LEU A 161 21.43 -10.33 10.22
N ILE A 162 20.65 -11.25 9.65
CA ILE A 162 21.05 -11.93 8.40
C ILE A 162 21.24 -10.97 7.21
N GLY A 163 20.48 -9.86 7.19
CA GLY A 163 20.57 -8.84 6.13
C GLY A 163 21.65 -7.78 6.38
N ASP A 164 21.94 -7.47 7.65
CA ASP A 164 22.81 -6.36 8.03
C ASP A 164 24.23 -6.82 8.45
N ALA A 165 24.36 -7.97 9.11
CA ALA A 165 25.61 -8.54 9.63
C ALA A 165 25.60 -10.10 9.54
N PRO A 166 25.66 -10.67 8.31
CA PRO A 166 25.59 -12.12 8.10
C PRO A 166 26.74 -12.89 8.76
N GLU A 167 27.90 -12.29 8.94
CA GLU A 167 29.03 -12.86 9.69
C GLU A 167 28.71 -13.05 11.18
N VAL A 168 27.95 -12.14 11.79
CA VAL A 168 27.47 -12.30 13.16
C VAL A 168 26.46 -13.44 13.22
N SER A 169 25.54 -13.51 12.26
CA SER A 169 24.57 -14.60 12.15
C SER A 169 25.27 -15.96 12.05
N ARG A 170 26.32 -16.06 11.22
CA ARG A 170 27.18 -17.26 11.13
C ARG A 170 27.87 -17.57 12.45
N PHE A 171 28.45 -16.58 13.11
CA PHE A 171 29.09 -16.76 14.42
C PHE A 171 28.09 -17.29 15.46
N LEU A 172 26.91 -16.69 15.58
CA LEU A 172 25.87 -17.14 16.52
C LEU A 172 25.46 -18.60 16.28
N LEU A 173 25.36 -19.04 15.02
CA LEU A 173 25.11 -20.45 14.70
C LEU A 173 26.23 -21.36 15.23
N THR A 174 27.50 -20.96 15.13
CA THR A 174 28.61 -21.73 15.74
C THR A 174 28.56 -21.76 17.27
N GLN A 175 27.90 -20.78 17.89
CA GLN A 175 27.69 -20.70 19.34
C GLN A 175 26.41 -21.40 19.80
N GLY A 176 25.66 -22.04 18.90
CA GLY A 176 24.47 -22.82 19.22
C GLY A 176 23.14 -22.06 19.09
N ALA A 177 23.09 -20.96 18.34
CA ALA A 177 21.82 -20.36 17.94
C ALA A 177 20.99 -21.36 17.13
N THR A 178 19.66 -21.30 17.27
CA THR A 178 18.76 -22.23 16.56
C THR A 178 18.89 -22.03 15.05
N PRO A 179 19.31 -23.05 14.28
CA PRO A 179 19.44 -22.94 12.83
C PRO A 179 18.09 -23.10 12.12
N ASP A 180 18.02 -22.56 10.90
CA ASP A 180 16.95 -22.87 9.96
C ASP A 180 17.45 -22.82 8.51
N ILE A 181 16.62 -23.33 7.60
CA ILE A 181 16.99 -23.48 6.19
C ILE A 181 17.19 -22.15 5.48
N PHE A 182 16.58 -21.06 5.95
CA PHE A 182 16.74 -19.73 5.36
C PHE A 182 18.07 -19.12 5.75
N LEU A 183 18.53 -19.28 7.00
CA LEU A 183 19.90 -18.93 7.39
C LEU A 183 20.93 -19.70 6.57
N ALA A 184 20.75 -21.02 6.44
CA ALA A 184 21.66 -21.84 5.65
C ALA A 184 21.72 -21.36 4.19
N ALA A 185 20.55 -21.10 3.58
CA ALA A 185 20.43 -20.58 2.22
C ALA A 185 21.08 -19.19 2.06
N ALA A 186 20.80 -18.26 2.96
CA ALA A 186 21.32 -16.90 2.90
C ALA A 186 22.85 -16.85 3.09
N LEU A 187 23.37 -17.69 4.00
CA LEU A 187 24.80 -17.78 4.30
C LEU A 187 25.59 -18.66 3.31
N GLY A 188 24.92 -19.39 2.42
CA GLY A 188 25.59 -20.37 1.55
C GLY A 188 26.17 -21.56 2.32
N ASP A 189 25.67 -21.86 3.53
CA ASP A 189 26.19 -22.91 4.38
C ASP A 189 25.59 -24.28 3.99
N ARG A 190 26.30 -24.95 3.07
CA ARG A 190 25.90 -26.26 2.58
C ARG A 190 25.87 -27.34 3.66
N ASN A 191 26.84 -27.35 4.57
CA ASN A 191 26.90 -28.36 5.62
C ASN A 191 25.70 -28.23 6.58
N LEU A 192 25.33 -26.98 6.90
CA LEU A 192 24.15 -26.72 7.71
C LEU A 192 22.88 -27.16 6.99
N ALA A 193 22.72 -26.80 5.71
CA ALA A 193 21.57 -27.23 4.90
C ALA A 193 21.47 -28.77 4.81
N GLU A 194 22.58 -29.46 4.57
CA GLU A 194 22.66 -30.93 4.56
C GLU A 194 22.20 -31.53 5.89
N SER A 195 22.62 -30.95 7.01
CA SER A 195 22.20 -31.39 8.33
C SER A 195 20.70 -31.18 8.57
N LEU A 196 20.18 -30.00 8.21
CA LEU A 196 18.78 -29.65 8.38
C LEU A 196 17.84 -30.54 7.55
N ILE A 197 18.18 -30.77 6.28
CA ILE A 197 17.39 -31.64 5.39
C ILE A 197 17.41 -33.09 5.86
N ARG A 198 18.53 -33.56 6.43
CA ARG A 198 18.60 -34.90 7.02
C ARG A 198 17.68 -35.06 8.22
N SER A 199 17.54 -34.01 9.04
CA SER A 199 16.63 -34.03 10.20
C SER A 199 15.18 -33.81 9.82
N ASP A 200 14.93 -32.95 8.83
CA ASP A 200 13.61 -32.54 8.35
C ASP A 200 13.65 -32.34 6.83
N PRO A 201 13.36 -33.38 6.04
CA PRO A 201 13.38 -33.27 4.58
C PRO A 201 12.39 -32.24 4.02
N ASP A 202 11.30 -31.95 4.73
CA ASP A 202 10.26 -31.02 4.27
C ASP A 202 10.72 -29.56 4.37
N CYS A 203 11.83 -29.28 5.06
CA CYS A 203 12.36 -27.93 5.18
C CYS A 203 12.75 -27.30 3.82
N VAL A 204 12.99 -28.09 2.77
CA VAL A 204 13.21 -27.56 1.40
C VAL A 204 11.95 -26.93 0.81
N ALA A 205 10.76 -27.33 1.27
CA ALA A 205 9.48 -26.75 0.86
C ALA A 205 9.10 -25.51 1.69
N HIS A 206 9.91 -25.13 2.67
CA HIS A 206 9.65 -23.95 3.48
C HIS A 206 9.64 -22.67 2.65
N ARG A 207 8.68 -21.79 2.95
CA ARG A 207 8.50 -20.50 2.28
C ARG A 207 8.27 -19.41 3.32
N ILE A 208 9.01 -18.31 3.19
CA ILE A 208 8.89 -17.15 4.08
C ILE A 208 7.44 -16.67 4.11
N GLY A 209 6.90 -16.48 5.31
CA GLY A 209 5.52 -16.00 5.53
C GLY A 209 4.45 -17.09 5.56
N ARG A 210 4.82 -18.38 5.44
CA ARG A 210 3.89 -19.51 5.32
C ARG A 210 4.16 -20.67 6.28
N LEU A 211 5.10 -20.52 7.20
CA LEU A 211 5.43 -21.59 8.16
C LEU A 211 4.63 -21.43 9.45
N PRO A 212 4.18 -22.52 10.07
CA PRO A 212 3.51 -22.46 11.38
C PRO A 212 4.46 -22.11 12.53
N HIS A 213 5.77 -22.38 12.38
CA HIS A 213 6.79 -22.14 13.40
C HIS A 213 7.48 -20.78 13.28
N PHE A 214 7.20 -20.04 12.20
CA PHE A 214 7.60 -18.66 12.02
C PHE A 214 6.34 -17.79 12.00
N PRO A 215 6.38 -16.54 12.44
CA PRO A 215 5.25 -15.65 12.27
C PRO A 215 4.84 -15.57 10.79
N PRO A 216 3.61 -15.97 10.42
CA PRO A 216 3.14 -15.86 9.05
C PRO A 216 2.94 -14.39 8.67
N LEU A 217 2.74 -14.13 7.37
CA LEU A 217 2.35 -12.80 6.92
C LEU A 217 1.07 -12.35 7.63
N GLY A 218 1.09 -11.14 8.19
CA GLY A 218 -0.03 -10.59 8.98
C GLY A 218 -0.07 -11.03 10.45
N HIS A 219 0.89 -11.83 10.93
CA HIS A 219 1.06 -12.06 12.37
C HIS A 219 1.67 -10.82 13.05
N GLY A 220 0.91 -10.19 13.96
CA GLY A 220 1.32 -8.94 14.60
C GLY A 220 1.39 -7.77 13.61
N ARG A 221 2.35 -6.85 13.78
CA ARG A 221 2.55 -5.69 12.89
C ARG A 221 3.48 -5.96 11.71
N GLY A 222 4.11 -7.15 11.60
CA GLY A 222 5.29 -7.27 10.72
C GLY A 222 5.62 -8.64 10.12
N GLY A 223 5.04 -9.77 10.54
CA GLY A 223 5.50 -11.10 10.07
C GLY A 223 6.94 -11.42 10.48
N THR A 224 7.60 -12.44 9.90
CA THR A 224 9.00 -12.75 10.23
C THR A 224 9.97 -11.73 9.63
N ILE A 225 11.11 -11.46 10.29
CA ILE A 225 12.11 -10.49 9.79
C ILE A 225 12.64 -10.86 8.40
N TYR A 226 12.63 -12.15 8.05
CA TYR A 226 13.09 -12.63 6.76
C TYR A 226 12.36 -12.04 5.56
N GLN A 227 11.10 -11.65 5.69
CA GLN A 227 10.39 -11.08 4.54
C GLN A 227 10.98 -9.72 4.14
N TRP A 228 11.56 -9.00 5.10
CA TRP A 228 12.18 -7.69 4.91
C TRP A 228 13.65 -7.80 4.50
N THR A 229 14.34 -8.87 4.90
CA THR A 229 15.78 -9.06 4.62
C THR A 229 16.05 -10.01 3.43
N LEU A 230 15.28 -11.09 3.29
CA LEU A 230 15.46 -12.13 2.27
C LEU A 230 14.34 -12.14 1.21
N GLY A 231 13.24 -11.44 1.47
CA GLY A 231 12.15 -11.22 0.52
C GLY A 231 10.90 -12.04 0.80
N PHE A 232 9.74 -11.43 0.53
CA PHE A 232 8.42 -12.02 0.71
C PHE A 232 8.21 -13.29 -0.11
N ASN A 233 7.58 -14.30 0.48
CA ASN A 233 7.21 -15.56 -0.17
C ASN A 233 8.40 -16.29 -0.85
N SER A 234 9.63 -16.08 -0.39
CA SER A 234 10.81 -16.70 -0.98
C SER A 234 11.06 -18.11 -0.42
N TYR A 235 11.46 -19.02 -1.31
CA TYR A 235 12.00 -20.34 -0.96
C TYR A 235 13.51 -20.26 -0.65
N PRO A 236 14.06 -21.21 0.13
CA PRO A 236 15.51 -21.28 0.36
C PRO A 236 16.30 -21.37 -0.95
N HIS A 237 15.77 -22.00 -2.00
CA HIS A 237 16.39 -22.04 -3.32
C HIS A 237 16.55 -20.66 -3.93
N GLN A 238 15.48 -19.85 -3.90
CA GLN A 238 15.51 -18.50 -4.47
C GLN A 238 16.50 -17.62 -3.70
N ILE A 239 16.56 -17.78 -2.38
CA ILE A 239 17.50 -17.06 -1.52
C ILE A 239 18.93 -17.46 -1.89
N ALA A 240 19.25 -18.75 -1.92
CA ALA A 240 20.57 -19.26 -2.30
C ALA A 240 20.98 -18.77 -3.69
N TRP A 241 20.06 -18.82 -4.67
CA TRP A 241 20.29 -18.32 -6.02
C TRP A 241 20.58 -16.81 -6.05
N LYS A 242 19.72 -16.00 -5.42
CA LYS A 242 19.86 -14.52 -5.37
C LYS A 242 21.17 -14.09 -4.70
N GLN A 243 21.63 -14.84 -3.71
CA GLN A 243 22.88 -14.58 -2.98
C GLN A 243 24.13 -15.15 -3.69
N GLY A 244 23.97 -15.78 -4.86
CA GLY A 244 25.09 -16.32 -5.65
C GLY A 244 25.63 -17.68 -5.18
N HIS A 245 24.91 -18.38 -4.29
CA HIS A 245 25.32 -19.67 -3.71
C HIS A 245 24.91 -20.85 -4.60
N GLN A 246 25.44 -20.89 -5.83
CA GLN A 246 25.06 -21.85 -6.87
C GLN A 246 25.10 -23.31 -6.40
N ALA A 247 26.19 -23.72 -5.74
CA ALA A 247 26.35 -25.11 -5.28
C ALA A 247 25.33 -25.51 -4.21
N LEU A 248 24.90 -24.57 -3.37
CA LEU A 248 23.83 -24.82 -2.40
C LEU A 248 22.48 -24.84 -3.09
N PHE A 249 22.22 -23.92 -4.02
CA PHE A 249 21.00 -23.93 -4.82
C PHE A 249 20.80 -25.28 -5.53
N GLU A 250 21.81 -25.79 -6.22
CA GLU A 250 21.79 -27.09 -6.90
C GLU A 250 21.47 -28.22 -5.92
N TYR A 251 22.14 -28.24 -4.77
CA TYR A 251 21.90 -29.22 -3.73
C TYR A 251 20.45 -29.17 -3.22
N LEU A 252 19.93 -27.99 -2.87
CA LEU A 252 18.54 -27.81 -2.45
C LEU A 252 17.57 -28.29 -3.54
N TYR A 253 17.84 -27.96 -4.80
CA TYR A 253 16.98 -28.29 -5.93
C TYR A 253 16.94 -29.80 -6.21
N GLU A 254 18.08 -30.49 -6.14
CA GLU A 254 18.18 -31.94 -6.32
C GLU A 254 17.47 -32.73 -5.19
N HIS A 255 17.47 -32.19 -3.98
CA HIS A 255 16.80 -32.78 -2.82
C HIS A 255 15.32 -32.37 -2.70
N SER A 256 14.78 -31.66 -3.69
CA SER A 256 13.37 -31.24 -3.71
C SER A 256 12.52 -32.16 -4.56
N GLY A 257 11.29 -32.39 -4.09
CA GLY A 257 10.26 -33.08 -4.88
C GLY A 257 9.87 -32.28 -6.13
N THR A 258 9.25 -32.98 -7.08
CA THR A 258 8.86 -32.44 -8.40
C THR A 258 8.03 -31.15 -8.31
N SER A 259 7.09 -31.06 -7.36
CA SER A 259 6.25 -29.89 -7.15
C SER A 259 7.06 -28.63 -6.82
N ILE A 260 7.98 -28.74 -5.85
CA ILE A 260 8.85 -27.63 -5.44
C ILE A 260 9.81 -27.25 -6.57
N ARG A 261 10.38 -28.24 -7.26
CA ARG A 261 11.24 -27.97 -8.42
C ARG A 261 10.51 -27.22 -9.53
N LEU A 262 9.25 -27.59 -9.82
CA LEU A 262 8.42 -26.87 -10.79
C LEU A 262 8.20 -25.41 -10.35
N ILE A 263 7.77 -25.21 -9.11
CA ILE A 263 7.52 -23.87 -8.54
C ILE A 263 8.79 -23.02 -8.62
N VAL A 264 9.90 -23.50 -8.06
CA VAL A 264 11.18 -22.78 -8.05
C VAL A 264 11.67 -22.47 -9.47
N SER A 265 11.53 -23.40 -10.41
CA SER A 265 11.87 -23.15 -11.83
C SER A 265 10.98 -22.05 -12.43
N CYS A 266 9.69 -22.00 -12.11
CA CYS A 266 8.81 -20.90 -12.52
C CYS A 266 9.28 -19.56 -11.92
N LEU A 267 9.50 -19.53 -10.61
CA LEU A 267 9.86 -18.31 -9.88
C LEU A 267 11.22 -17.72 -10.27
N LEU A 268 12.13 -18.55 -10.78
CA LEU A 268 13.45 -18.16 -11.28
C LEU A 268 13.48 -17.96 -12.81
N GLY A 269 12.35 -18.08 -13.50
CA GLY A 269 12.29 -17.92 -14.96
C GLY A 269 13.00 -19.03 -15.75
N ARG A 270 13.23 -20.20 -15.14
CA ARG A 270 13.86 -21.36 -15.78
C ARG A 270 12.86 -22.11 -16.67
N ARG A 271 12.44 -21.45 -17.74
CA ARG A 271 11.37 -21.88 -18.65
C ARG A 271 11.50 -23.33 -19.13
N GLY A 272 12.65 -23.69 -19.70
CA GLY A 272 12.86 -25.03 -20.25
C GLY A 272 12.69 -26.14 -19.21
N GLU A 273 13.08 -25.90 -17.96
CA GLU A 273 12.90 -26.87 -16.87
C GLU A 273 11.46 -26.94 -16.38
N ALA A 274 10.81 -25.78 -16.20
CA ALA A 274 9.43 -25.73 -15.77
C ALA A 274 8.50 -26.42 -16.78
N GLU A 275 8.67 -26.13 -18.07
CA GLU A 275 7.91 -26.76 -19.15
C GLU A 275 8.19 -28.27 -19.24
N ALA A 276 9.45 -28.69 -19.11
CA ALA A 276 9.81 -30.11 -19.10
C ALA A 276 9.20 -30.87 -17.91
N LEU A 277 9.22 -30.27 -16.71
CA LEU A 277 8.62 -30.86 -15.51
C LEU A 277 7.09 -30.98 -15.64
N ALA A 278 6.44 -29.93 -16.15
CA ALA A 278 4.99 -29.91 -16.38
C ALA A 278 4.57 -30.92 -17.46
N ALA A 279 5.35 -31.04 -18.54
CA ALA A 279 5.10 -32.02 -19.61
C ALA A 279 5.31 -33.47 -19.14
N ALA A 280 6.33 -33.71 -18.30
CA ALA A 280 6.60 -35.03 -17.75
C ALA A 280 5.58 -35.48 -16.69
N HIS A 281 4.88 -34.53 -16.05
CA HIS A 281 3.90 -34.80 -14.99
C HIS A 281 2.58 -34.05 -15.24
N PRO A 282 1.76 -34.50 -16.22
CA PRO A 282 0.45 -33.90 -16.47
C PRO A 282 -0.42 -33.90 -15.21
N GLY A 283 -1.02 -32.75 -14.89
CA GLY A 283 -1.84 -32.59 -13.68
C GLY A 283 -1.07 -32.20 -12.42
N LEU A 284 0.26 -32.08 -12.47
CA LEU A 284 1.08 -31.66 -11.33
C LEU A 284 0.59 -30.34 -10.72
N VAL A 285 0.38 -29.31 -11.55
CA VAL A 285 -0.09 -27.99 -11.09
C VAL A 285 -1.47 -28.08 -10.42
N ALA A 286 -2.40 -28.84 -11.00
CA ALA A 286 -3.73 -29.03 -10.44
C ALA A 286 -3.70 -29.76 -9.08
N SER A 287 -2.68 -30.60 -8.86
CA SER A 287 -2.47 -31.34 -7.60
C SER A 287 -1.71 -30.57 -6.51
N LEU A 288 -1.20 -29.38 -6.81
CA LEU A 288 -0.53 -28.54 -5.81
C LEU A 288 -1.50 -28.16 -4.68
N ALA A 289 -0.94 -27.92 -3.50
CA ALA A 289 -1.72 -27.43 -2.37
C ALA A 289 -2.34 -26.06 -2.71
N PRO A 290 -3.55 -25.74 -2.18
CA PRO A 290 -4.22 -24.46 -2.46
C PRO A 290 -3.33 -23.23 -2.20
N GLU A 291 -2.46 -23.32 -1.20
CA GLU A 291 -1.52 -22.25 -0.82
C GLU A 291 -0.47 -21.94 -1.90
N GLU A 292 -0.25 -22.87 -2.84
CA GLU A 292 0.64 -22.71 -4.00
C GLU A 292 -0.09 -22.09 -5.19
N HIS A 293 -1.41 -22.26 -5.28
CA HIS A 293 -2.23 -21.62 -6.30
C HIS A 293 -2.31 -20.09 -6.11
N GLU A 294 -2.09 -19.60 -4.89
CA GLU A 294 -2.00 -18.16 -4.60
C GLU A 294 -0.75 -17.49 -5.20
N LEU A 295 0.24 -18.23 -5.70
CA LEU A 295 1.52 -17.67 -6.15
C LEU A 295 1.35 -16.65 -7.28
N VAL A 296 0.44 -16.87 -8.22
CA VAL A 296 0.15 -15.91 -9.29
C VAL A 296 -0.30 -14.57 -8.68
N ALA A 297 -1.23 -14.59 -7.73
CA ALA A 297 -1.71 -13.38 -7.07
C ALA A 297 -0.60 -12.70 -6.26
N ARG A 298 0.23 -13.48 -5.54
CA ARG A 298 1.33 -12.96 -4.72
C ARG A 298 2.45 -12.31 -5.54
N TYR A 299 2.70 -12.78 -6.76
CA TYR A 299 3.69 -12.20 -7.67
C TYR A 299 3.12 -11.07 -8.55
N CYS A 300 1.81 -10.80 -8.47
CA CYS A 300 1.20 -9.57 -8.95
C CYS A 300 1.10 -8.48 -7.87
N TRP A 301 1.51 -8.77 -6.62
CA TRP A 301 1.49 -7.80 -5.52
C TRP A 301 2.68 -6.83 -5.58
N GLU A 302 2.47 -5.60 -5.12
CA GLU A 302 3.38 -4.45 -5.24
C GLU A 302 4.85 -4.73 -4.89
N THR A 303 5.14 -5.63 -3.95
CA THR A 303 6.52 -5.93 -3.50
C THR A 303 7.23 -7.04 -4.29
N ASN A 304 6.58 -7.66 -5.28
CA ASN A 304 7.13 -8.85 -5.95
C ASN A 304 6.73 -8.98 -7.43
N LEU A 305 6.59 -7.85 -8.13
CA LEU A 305 6.17 -7.74 -9.54
C LEU A 305 7.17 -8.42 -10.51
N ASN A 306 7.16 -9.74 -10.56
CA ASN A 306 7.99 -10.54 -11.46
C ASN A 306 7.12 -11.09 -12.61
N ILE A 307 7.01 -10.31 -13.68
CA ILE A 307 6.20 -10.67 -14.85
C ILE A 307 6.61 -11.99 -15.48
N GLU A 308 7.91 -12.29 -15.54
CA GLU A 308 8.38 -13.53 -16.16
C GLU A 308 8.02 -14.77 -15.34
N ALA A 309 8.06 -14.66 -14.00
CA ALA A 309 7.55 -15.71 -13.13
C ALA A 309 6.02 -15.89 -13.32
N VAL A 310 5.25 -14.81 -13.35
CA VAL A 310 3.79 -14.86 -13.57
C VAL A 310 3.46 -15.49 -14.93
N ARG A 311 4.12 -15.03 -15.99
CA ARG A 311 3.98 -15.55 -17.36
C ARG A 311 4.23 -17.04 -17.40
N LEU A 312 5.37 -17.48 -16.85
CA LEU A 312 5.76 -18.89 -16.86
C LEU A 312 4.82 -19.75 -15.99
N MET A 313 4.40 -19.28 -14.82
CA MET A 313 3.39 -19.97 -14.00
C MET A 313 2.09 -20.19 -14.78
N LEU A 314 1.60 -19.15 -15.46
CA LEU A 314 0.39 -19.26 -16.29
C LEU A 314 0.61 -20.20 -17.49
N ASP A 315 1.79 -20.19 -18.11
CA ASP A 315 2.12 -21.08 -19.24
C ASP A 315 2.11 -22.56 -18.84
N VAL A 316 2.56 -22.90 -17.63
CA VAL A 316 2.54 -24.28 -17.12
C VAL A 316 1.21 -24.65 -16.43
N GLY A 317 0.25 -23.73 -16.38
CA GLY A 317 -1.14 -24.02 -15.97
C GLY A 317 -1.51 -23.64 -14.55
N PHE A 318 -0.80 -22.70 -13.89
CA PHE A 318 -1.26 -22.14 -12.62
C PHE A 318 -2.58 -21.39 -12.81
N PRO A 319 -3.45 -21.37 -11.79
CA PRO A 319 -4.79 -20.80 -11.94
C PRO A 319 -4.73 -19.28 -12.10
N LEU A 320 -5.42 -18.78 -13.13
CA LEU A 320 -5.42 -17.38 -13.53
C LEU A 320 -6.10 -16.46 -12.52
N THR A 321 -7.14 -16.92 -11.83
CA THR A 321 -8.03 -16.08 -11.00
C THR A 321 -7.96 -16.39 -9.51
N HIS A 322 -7.10 -17.35 -9.09
CA HIS A 322 -7.03 -17.76 -7.69
C HIS A 322 -6.53 -16.61 -6.81
N PRO A 323 -7.30 -16.18 -5.79
CA PRO A 323 -6.93 -15.04 -4.96
C PRO A 323 -5.88 -15.40 -3.92
N GLU A 324 -5.13 -14.42 -3.44
CA GLU A 324 -4.30 -14.58 -2.25
C GLU A 324 -5.16 -14.56 -0.97
N ARG A 325 -4.72 -15.28 0.07
CA ARG A 325 -5.54 -15.49 1.28
C ARG A 325 -5.59 -14.31 2.27
N SER A 326 -4.63 -13.40 2.24
CA SER A 326 -4.53 -12.34 3.25
C SER A 326 -5.67 -11.33 3.14
N HIS A 327 -6.09 -11.00 1.92
CA HIS A 327 -7.18 -10.05 1.65
C HIS A 327 -8.25 -10.61 0.70
N GLY A 328 -7.93 -11.66 -0.07
CA GLY A 328 -8.83 -12.25 -1.05
C GLY A 328 -8.70 -11.61 -2.43
N TYR A 329 -7.59 -10.94 -2.71
CA TYR A 329 -7.39 -10.24 -3.97
C TYR A 329 -6.91 -11.17 -5.08
N THR A 330 -7.51 -11.05 -6.26
CA THR A 330 -7.08 -11.81 -7.45
C THR A 330 -5.80 -11.21 -8.04
N PRO A 331 -5.10 -11.93 -8.95
CA PRO A 331 -3.93 -11.38 -9.63
C PRO A 331 -4.19 -10.03 -10.31
N LEU A 332 -5.36 -9.85 -10.92
CA LEU A 332 -5.69 -8.61 -11.62
C LEU A 332 -5.96 -7.44 -10.66
N HIS A 333 -6.54 -7.69 -9.47
CA HIS A 333 -6.66 -6.65 -8.43
C HIS A 333 -5.28 -6.13 -8.01
N ASN A 334 -4.35 -7.05 -7.75
CA ASN A 334 -3.00 -6.72 -7.30
C ASN A 334 -2.20 -5.97 -8.37
N ALA A 335 -2.26 -6.42 -9.63
CA ALA A 335 -1.60 -5.75 -10.74
C ALA A 335 -2.17 -4.34 -11.01
N ALA A 336 -3.50 -4.20 -10.90
CA ALA A 336 -4.19 -2.92 -11.11
C ALA A 336 -3.91 -1.91 -9.98
N TRP A 337 -3.86 -2.37 -8.73
CA TRP A 337 -3.46 -1.56 -7.58
C TRP A 337 -2.05 -0.99 -7.70
N ALA A 338 -1.11 -1.81 -8.17
CA ALA A 338 0.28 -1.41 -8.37
C ALA A 338 0.51 -0.57 -9.66
N GLY A 339 -0.54 -0.32 -10.45
CA GLY A 339 -0.41 0.38 -11.73
C GLY A 339 0.48 -0.34 -12.75
N SER A 340 0.60 -1.67 -12.66
CA SER A 340 1.48 -2.47 -13.54
C SER A 340 0.81 -2.78 -14.87
N ALA A 341 1.02 -1.91 -15.87
CA ALA A 341 0.52 -2.08 -17.23
C ALA A 341 0.82 -3.46 -17.82
N GLU A 342 2.07 -3.91 -17.75
CA GLU A 342 2.50 -5.18 -18.37
C GLU A 342 1.82 -6.41 -17.73
N LEU A 343 1.64 -6.42 -16.40
CA LEU A 343 0.94 -7.51 -15.72
C LEU A 343 -0.55 -7.48 -16.00
N VAL A 344 -1.16 -6.29 -16.06
CA VAL A 344 -2.57 -6.14 -16.45
C VAL A 344 -2.77 -6.67 -17.86
N ASP A 345 -1.95 -6.25 -18.83
CA ASP A 345 -2.02 -6.73 -20.21
C ASP A 345 -1.87 -8.25 -20.30
N LEU A 346 -0.85 -8.82 -19.63
CA LEU A 346 -0.65 -10.27 -19.57
C LEU A 346 -1.89 -10.99 -19.03
N LEU A 347 -2.46 -10.53 -17.92
CA LEU A 347 -3.62 -11.18 -17.30
C LEU A 347 -4.88 -11.08 -18.18
N LEU A 348 -5.08 -9.94 -18.85
CA LEU A 348 -6.17 -9.74 -19.80
C LEU A 348 -6.00 -10.61 -21.05
N GLU A 349 -4.79 -10.71 -21.60
CA GLU A 349 -4.44 -11.62 -22.71
C GLU A 349 -4.76 -13.08 -22.38
N ARG A 350 -4.61 -13.48 -21.11
CA ARG A 350 -4.96 -14.83 -20.63
C ARG A 350 -6.44 -15.00 -20.29
N GLY A 351 -7.26 -13.95 -20.43
CA GLY A 351 -8.70 -14.00 -20.21
C GLY A 351 -9.12 -13.84 -18.76
N HIS A 352 -8.36 -13.11 -17.93
CA HIS A 352 -8.77 -12.84 -16.55
C HIS A 352 -10.04 -11.97 -16.56
N PRO A 353 -11.12 -12.34 -15.82
CA PRO A 353 -12.32 -11.53 -15.76
C PRO A 353 -12.06 -10.17 -15.08
N VAL A 354 -12.68 -9.12 -15.59
CA VAL A 354 -12.47 -7.73 -15.13
C VAL A 354 -13.50 -7.24 -14.12
N ASP A 355 -14.52 -8.06 -13.85
CA ASP A 355 -15.69 -7.75 -13.03
C ASP A 355 -15.74 -8.50 -11.71
N ILE A 356 -14.70 -9.28 -11.38
CA ILE A 356 -14.58 -9.90 -10.05
C ILE A 356 -14.48 -8.78 -9.03
N GLU A 357 -15.35 -8.81 -8.01
CA GLU A 357 -15.29 -7.90 -6.88
C GLU A 357 -14.55 -8.55 -5.71
N ASP A 358 -13.69 -7.78 -5.05
CA ASP A 358 -13.01 -8.23 -3.84
C ASP A 358 -14.00 -8.41 -2.67
N PRO A 359 -13.70 -9.29 -1.70
CA PRO A 359 -14.63 -9.60 -0.60
C PRO A 359 -14.74 -8.51 0.47
N GLY A 360 -13.78 -7.58 0.56
CA GLY A 360 -13.73 -6.57 1.61
C GLY A 360 -14.41 -5.26 1.22
N TYR A 361 -14.11 -4.75 0.03
CA TYR A 361 -14.56 -3.44 -0.46
C TYR A 361 -15.59 -3.54 -1.59
N HIS A 362 -15.82 -4.75 -2.14
CA HIS A 362 -16.68 -4.96 -3.30
C HIS A 362 -16.26 -4.07 -4.49
N ALA A 363 -14.96 -3.92 -4.68
CA ALA A 363 -14.36 -3.17 -5.77
C ALA A 363 -13.75 -4.12 -6.79
N THR A 364 -13.83 -3.73 -8.06
CA THR A 364 -13.19 -4.44 -9.17
C THR A 364 -11.73 -4.02 -9.30
N PRO A 365 -10.93 -4.68 -10.16
CA PRO A 365 -9.57 -4.21 -10.47
C PRO A 365 -9.52 -2.76 -10.95
N LEU A 366 -10.51 -2.29 -11.72
CA LEU A 366 -10.61 -0.88 -12.10
C LEU A 366 -10.82 0.02 -10.89
N GLY A 367 -11.66 -0.41 -9.93
CA GLY A 367 -11.85 0.30 -8.67
C GLY A 367 -10.55 0.42 -7.87
N PHE A 368 -9.73 -0.63 -7.83
CA PHE A 368 -8.42 -0.62 -7.18
C PHE A 368 -7.45 0.37 -7.85
N ALA A 369 -7.36 0.33 -9.19
CA ALA A 369 -6.53 1.27 -9.94
C ALA A 369 -6.93 2.73 -9.72
N LEU A 370 -8.23 3.03 -9.77
CA LEU A 370 -8.76 4.38 -9.54
C LEU A 370 -8.56 4.83 -8.08
N HIS A 371 -8.73 3.93 -7.12
CA HIS A 371 -8.52 4.27 -5.71
C HIS A 371 -7.07 4.65 -5.46
N ASP A 372 -6.10 3.87 -5.97
CA ASP A 372 -4.69 4.21 -5.74
C ASP A 372 -4.32 5.51 -6.46
N CYS A 373 -4.60 5.65 -7.75
CA CYS A 373 -4.13 6.83 -8.48
C CYS A 373 -4.81 8.16 -8.06
N LEU A 374 -6.06 8.11 -7.58
CA LEU A 374 -6.81 9.32 -7.22
C LEU A 374 -6.75 9.66 -5.73
N VAL A 375 -6.65 8.65 -4.85
CA VAL A 375 -6.80 8.83 -3.39
C VAL A 375 -5.53 8.51 -2.63
N GLU A 376 -5.05 7.27 -2.67
CA GLU A 376 -3.92 6.82 -1.82
C GLU A 376 -2.58 7.32 -2.37
N LYS A 377 -2.44 7.28 -3.69
CA LYS A 377 -1.24 7.64 -4.46
C LYS A 377 -0.01 6.89 -3.96
N ARG A 378 -0.19 5.60 -3.64
CA ARG A 378 0.87 4.75 -3.09
C ARG A 378 1.91 4.38 -4.15
N HIS A 379 1.50 4.25 -5.42
CA HIS A 379 2.38 3.90 -6.54
C HIS A 379 2.50 5.06 -7.54
N PRO A 380 3.16 6.17 -7.19
CA PRO A 380 3.29 7.32 -8.08
C PRO A 380 3.98 7.02 -9.42
N GLU A 381 4.69 5.90 -9.51
CA GLU A 381 5.35 5.36 -10.72
C GLU A 381 4.43 4.51 -11.61
N GLY A 382 3.25 4.12 -11.14
CA GLY A 382 2.32 3.25 -11.88
C GLY A 382 1.74 3.92 -13.13
N ASP A 383 1.62 3.17 -14.23
CA ASP A 383 0.97 3.65 -15.46
C ASP A 383 -0.55 3.43 -15.39
N PHE A 384 -1.19 4.20 -14.52
CA PHE A 384 -2.63 4.09 -14.30
C PHE A 384 -3.46 4.51 -15.51
N VAL A 385 -2.95 5.38 -16.38
CA VAL A 385 -3.66 5.76 -17.60
C VAL A 385 -3.78 4.57 -18.55
N HIS A 386 -2.70 3.80 -18.72
CA HIS A 386 -2.75 2.55 -19.49
C HIS A 386 -3.62 1.51 -18.80
N VAL A 387 -3.41 1.25 -17.51
CA VAL A 387 -4.18 0.25 -16.75
C VAL A 387 -5.69 0.51 -16.82
N VAL A 388 -6.12 1.75 -16.58
CA VAL A 388 -7.55 2.12 -16.64
C VAL A 388 -8.08 1.96 -18.06
N ARG A 389 -7.31 2.32 -19.08
CA ARG A 389 -7.70 2.13 -20.49
C ARG A 389 -7.88 0.65 -20.83
N ALA A 390 -6.90 -0.19 -20.49
CA ALA A 390 -6.89 -1.62 -20.76
C ALA A 390 -8.07 -2.32 -20.07
N LEU A 391 -8.32 -2.03 -18.79
CA LEU A 391 -9.46 -2.57 -18.04
C LEU A 391 -10.80 -2.15 -18.65
N LEU A 392 -10.94 -0.88 -19.07
CA LEU A 392 -12.16 -0.40 -19.71
C LEU A 392 -12.36 -1.00 -21.11
N ASP A 393 -11.29 -1.17 -21.90
CA ASP A 393 -11.35 -1.82 -23.22
C ASP A 393 -11.71 -3.31 -23.10
N ALA A 394 -11.28 -3.96 -22.02
CA ALA A 394 -11.69 -5.32 -21.65
C ALA A 394 -13.12 -5.41 -21.06
N GLY A 395 -13.83 -4.28 -20.94
CA GLY A 395 -15.23 -4.26 -20.51
C GLY A 395 -15.44 -4.18 -18.99
N SER A 396 -14.45 -3.72 -18.22
CA SER A 396 -14.61 -3.52 -16.78
C SER A 396 -15.83 -2.63 -16.49
N PRO A 397 -16.70 -2.99 -15.52
CA PRO A 397 -17.81 -2.13 -15.15
C PRO A 397 -17.29 -0.82 -14.55
N TRP A 398 -17.95 0.28 -14.90
CA TRP A 398 -17.62 1.63 -14.43
C TRP A 398 -18.87 2.51 -14.39
N GLU A 399 -18.81 3.57 -13.59
CA GLU A 399 -19.91 4.52 -13.38
C GLU A 399 -19.61 5.85 -14.04
N ALA A 400 -20.44 6.26 -15.01
CA ALA A 400 -20.31 7.55 -15.70
C ALA A 400 -20.34 8.73 -14.73
N LEU A 401 -21.14 8.63 -13.67
CA LEU A 401 -21.32 9.69 -12.68
C LEU A 401 -20.14 9.86 -11.73
N ASN A 402 -19.07 9.07 -11.85
CA ASN A 402 -17.80 9.34 -11.15
C ASN A 402 -16.89 10.31 -11.92
N TYR A 403 -17.21 10.63 -13.18
CA TYR A 403 -16.51 11.66 -13.96
C TYR A 403 -16.96 13.10 -13.58
N PRO A 404 -16.06 14.11 -13.63
CA PRO A 404 -14.61 13.96 -13.78
C PRO A 404 -13.99 13.38 -12.52
N THR A 405 -12.92 12.62 -12.68
CA THR A 405 -12.13 12.05 -11.58
C THR A 405 -11.20 13.08 -10.95
N GLY A 406 -10.90 14.15 -11.68
CA GLY A 406 -9.94 15.19 -11.27
C GLY A 406 -8.51 14.91 -11.73
N ASP A 407 -8.26 13.76 -12.37
CA ASP A 407 -7.01 13.48 -13.08
C ASP A 407 -7.22 13.61 -14.58
N ALA A 408 -6.48 14.53 -15.22
CA ALA A 408 -6.66 14.85 -16.64
C ALA A 408 -6.37 13.67 -17.58
N GLY A 409 -5.41 12.80 -17.22
CA GLY A 409 -5.06 11.63 -18.03
C GLY A 409 -6.15 10.57 -17.98
N ILE A 410 -6.66 10.30 -16.77
CA ILE A 410 -7.78 9.37 -16.55
C ILE A 410 -9.07 9.92 -17.15
N ASP A 411 -9.35 11.21 -16.98
CA ASP A 411 -10.53 11.88 -17.54
C ASP A 411 -10.57 11.80 -19.07
N GLU A 412 -9.42 11.88 -19.74
CA GLU A 412 -9.35 11.71 -21.20
C GLU A 412 -9.72 10.28 -21.63
N VAL A 413 -9.35 9.25 -20.85
CA VAL A 413 -9.77 7.86 -21.10
C VAL A 413 -11.29 7.73 -21.02
N PHE A 414 -11.91 8.31 -19.99
CA PHE A 414 -13.36 8.25 -19.80
C PHE A 414 -14.14 9.07 -20.83
N ARG A 415 -13.65 10.25 -21.22
CA ARG A 415 -14.37 11.21 -22.08
C ARG A 415 -14.91 10.59 -23.36
N SER A 416 -14.08 9.83 -24.07
CA SER A 416 -14.48 9.15 -25.31
C SER A 416 -15.60 8.11 -25.10
N ARG A 417 -15.60 7.44 -23.94
CA ARG A 417 -16.57 6.38 -23.59
C ARG A 417 -17.88 6.94 -23.05
N LEU A 418 -17.87 8.09 -22.38
CA LEU A 418 -19.08 8.75 -21.85
C LEU A 418 -20.12 9.03 -22.93
N LEU A 419 -19.71 9.43 -24.13
CA LEU A 419 -20.61 9.76 -25.24
C LEU A 419 -21.36 8.55 -25.82
N THR A 420 -20.95 7.33 -25.45
CA THR A 420 -21.61 6.09 -25.87
C THR A 420 -22.71 5.64 -24.91
N ARG A 421 -22.85 6.30 -23.76
CA ARG A 421 -23.86 5.99 -22.75
C ARG A 421 -24.75 7.21 -22.51
N ILE A 422 -26.04 7.00 -22.27
CA ILE A 422 -26.99 8.11 -22.14
C ILE A 422 -26.73 8.95 -20.88
N ASP A 423 -26.31 8.32 -19.79
CA ASP A 423 -25.91 8.96 -18.54
C ASP A 423 -24.65 9.81 -18.71
N GLY A 424 -23.65 9.30 -19.44
CA GLY A 424 -22.42 10.02 -19.76
C GLY A 424 -22.63 11.18 -20.74
N ALA A 425 -23.40 10.97 -21.81
CA ALA A 425 -23.76 12.04 -22.74
C ALA A 425 -24.55 13.16 -22.05
N ALA A 426 -25.50 12.80 -21.18
CA ALA A 426 -26.27 13.76 -20.39
C ALA A 426 -25.38 14.53 -19.41
N LEU A 427 -24.42 13.87 -18.76
CA LEU A 427 -23.43 14.50 -17.89
C LEU A 427 -22.58 15.54 -18.63
N LEU A 428 -22.16 15.24 -19.86
CA LEU A 428 -21.35 16.14 -20.68
C LEU A 428 -22.17 17.24 -21.37
N GLY A 429 -23.50 17.16 -21.34
CA GLY A 429 -24.37 18.14 -21.99
C GLY A 429 -24.49 17.93 -23.50
N ASP A 430 -24.11 16.75 -24.02
CA ASP A 430 -24.17 16.46 -25.45
C ASP A 430 -25.62 16.13 -25.86
N GLU A 431 -26.37 17.16 -26.23
CA GLU A 431 -27.77 17.01 -26.61
C GLU A 431 -27.94 16.07 -27.81
N ALA A 432 -27.05 16.12 -28.79
CA ALA A 432 -27.15 15.28 -29.98
C ALA A 432 -26.99 13.80 -29.63
N ALA A 433 -26.01 13.48 -28.78
CA ALA A 433 -25.80 12.13 -28.29
C ALA A 433 -26.96 11.65 -27.41
N VAL A 434 -27.48 12.50 -26.51
CA VAL A 434 -28.64 12.17 -25.67
C VAL A 434 -29.88 11.89 -26.52
N MET A 435 -30.21 12.74 -27.50
CA MET A 435 -31.41 12.54 -28.34
C MET A 435 -31.31 11.25 -29.16
N ARG A 436 -30.13 10.98 -29.76
CA ARG A 436 -29.88 9.73 -30.48
C ARG A 436 -30.08 8.50 -29.59
N LEU A 437 -29.61 8.54 -28.34
CA LEU A 437 -29.75 7.43 -27.39
C LEU A 437 -31.18 7.31 -26.82
N LEU A 438 -31.93 8.41 -26.76
CA LEU A 438 -33.35 8.38 -26.39
C LEU A 438 -34.21 7.69 -27.46
N ASP A 439 -33.87 7.83 -28.75
CA ASP A 439 -34.58 7.15 -29.84
C ASP A 439 -34.53 5.61 -29.73
N GLU A 440 -33.52 5.07 -29.03
CA GLU A 440 -33.40 3.64 -28.72
C GLU A 440 -34.40 3.17 -27.64
N LYS A 441 -35.18 4.09 -27.05
CA LYS A 441 -36.18 3.84 -26.00
C LYS A 441 -35.58 3.17 -24.77
N PRO A 442 -34.62 3.84 -24.09
CA PRO A 442 -33.96 3.28 -22.92
C PRO A 442 -34.95 2.99 -21.79
N GLY A 443 -34.62 1.99 -20.96
CA GLY A 443 -35.42 1.63 -19.80
C GLY A 443 -35.45 2.73 -18.72
N SER A 444 -36.35 2.59 -17.75
CA SER A 444 -36.52 3.56 -16.66
C SER A 444 -35.22 3.85 -15.89
N ASP A 445 -34.39 2.83 -15.65
CA ASP A 445 -33.13 3.00 -14.89
C ASP A 445 -32.08 3.79 -15.69
N SER A 446 -32.04 3.60 -17.01
CA SER A 446 -31.19 4.38 -17.91
C SER A 446 -31.66 5.83 -17.99
N LEU A 447 -32.98 6.08 -18.02
CA LEU A 447 -33.55 7.43 -17.97
C LEU A 447 -33.29 8.11 -16.61
N ALA A 448 -33.39 7.38 -15.51
CA ALA A 448 -33.03 7.88 -14.17
C ALA A 448 -31.55 8.30 -14.13
N SER A 449 -30.67 7.46 -14.67
CA SER A 449 -29.23 7.74 -14.74
C SER A 449 -28.91 8.90 -15.69
N ALA A 450 -29.64 9.04 -16.79
CA ALA A 450 -29.54 10.19 -17.69
C ALA A 450 -29.93 11.50 -16.98
N LEU A 451 -31.05 11.51 -16.25
CA LEU A 451 -31.50 12.68 -15.50
C LEU A 451 -30.50 13.03 -14.40
N ALA A 452 -29.95 12.03 -13.71
CA ALA A 452 -28.87 12.23 -12.74
C ALA A 452 -27.60 12.82 -13.38
N GLY A 453 -27.22 12.35 -14.58
CA GLY A 453 -26.10 12.89 -15.35
C GLY A 453 -26.32 14.36 -15.73
N ALA A 454 -27.44 14.68 -16.37
CA ALA A 454 -27.80 16.05 -16.72
C ALA A 454 -27.84 16.97 -15.49
N ALA A 455 -28.37 16.46 -14.37
CA ALA A 455 -28.45 17.20 -13.11
C ALA A 455 -27.05 17.48 -12.52
N LYS A 456 -26.17 16.48 -12.50
CA LYS A 456 -24.77 16.64 -12.06
C LYS A 456 -24.01 17.64 -12.94
N GLY A 457 -24.25 17.60 -14.26
CA GLY A 457 -23.63 18.51 -15.22
C GLY A 457 -24.22 19.93 -15.25
N GLY A 458 -25.33 20.17 -14.54
CA GLY A 458 -26.00 21.48 -14.52
C GLY A 458 -26.82 21.80 -15.78
N HIS A 459 -27.10 20.80 -16.63
CA HIS A 459 -27.72 20.99 -17.94
C HIS A 459 -29.25 21.09 -17.83
N LEU A 460 -29.75 22.29 -17.52
CA LEU A 460 -31.16 22.56 -17.25
C LEU A 460 -32.10 22.08 -18.38
N ASP A 461 -31.78 22.39 -19.63
CA ASP A 461 -32.65 22.06 -20.77
C ASP A 461 -32.68 20.55 -21.05
N LEU A 462 -31.57 19.85 -20.78
CA LEU A 462 -31.55 18.38 -20.84
C LEU A 462 -32.37 17.77 -19.71
N CYS A 463 -32.27 18.28 -18.48
CA CYS A 463 -33.11 17.82 -17.36
C CYS A 463 -34.60 17.94 -17.70
N ARG A 464 -35.01 19.07 -18.27
CA ARG A 464 -36.40 19.30 -18.71
C ARG A 464 -36.85 18.26 -19.73
N ARG A 465 -36.08 18.06 -20.80
CA ARG A 465 -36.41 17.09 -21.86
C ARG A 465 -36.43 15.65 -21.37
N LEU A 466 -35.52 15.28 -20.47
CA LEU A 466 -35.50 13.95 -19.85
C LEU A 466 -36.74 13.71 -18.98
N LEU A 467 -37.17 14.70 -18.19
CA LEU A 467 -38.42 14.64 -17.42
C LEU A 467 -39.65 14.53 -18.34
N GLU A 468 -39.68 15.30 -19.44
CA GLU A 468 -40.73 15.21 -20.47
C GLU A 468 -40.74 13.85 -21.18
N SER A 469 -39.58 13.21 -21.31
CA SER A 469 -39.41 11.86 -21.85
C SER A 469 -39.72 10.75 -20.84
N GLY A 470 -40.20 11.10 -19.63
CA GLY A 470 -40.63 10.15 -18.62
C GLY A 470 -39.54 9.67 -17.66
N ALA A 471 -38.40 10.35 -17.56
CA ALA A 471 -37.40 10.04 -16.55
C ALA A 471 -37.99 10.23 -15.13
N PRO A 472 -37.84 9.24 -14.23
CA PRO A 472 -38.37 9.34 -12.88
C PRO A 472 -37.60 10.41 -12.09
N VAL A 473 -38.31 11.43 -11.60
CA VAL A 473 -37.72 12.57 -10.87
C VAL A 473 -36.90 12.16 -9.64
N ASP A 474 -37.29 11.08 -8.97
CA ASP A 474 -36.62 10.48 -7.80
C ASP A 474 -35.87 9.17 -8.13
N GLY A 475 -35.66 8.87 -9.42
CA GLY A 475 -34.92 7.69 -9.84
C GLY A 475 -33.48 7.73 -9.34
N VAL A 476 -33.02 6.67 -8.67
CA VAL A 476 -31.68 6.64 -8.08
C VAL A 476 -30.64 6.15 -9.10
N ALA A 477 -29.44 6.73 -9.05
CA ALA A 477 -28.31 6.36 -9.90
C ALA A 477 -27.00 6.23 -9.10
N GLY A 478 -26.11 5.35 -9.60
CA GLY A 478 -24.82 5.03 -8.98
C GLY A 478 -24.89 4.16 -7.73
N ARG A 479 -23.75 3.64 -7.28
CA ARG A 479 -23.59 2.75 -6.11
C ARG A 479 -24.11 3.33 -4.80
N ASP A 480 -24.05 4.65 -4.64
CA ASP A 480 -24.55 5.35 -3.47
C ASP A 480 -26.07 5.64 -3.54
N ARG A 481 -26.74 5.30 -4.66
CA ARG A 481 -28.18 5.49 -4.87
C ARG A 481 -28.63 6.94 -4.68
N LEU A 482 -27.96 7.89 -5.34
CA LEU A 482 -28.31 9.31 -5.28
C LEU A 482 -29.48 9.61 -6.23
N THR A 483 -30.36 10.53 -5.83
CA THR A 483 -31.40 11.09 -6.72
C THR A 483 -30.83 12.23 -7.59
N PRO A 484 -31.50 12.63 -8.68
CA PRO A 484 -31.07 13.77 -9.49
C PRO A 484 -30.99 15.07 -8.67
N LEU A 485 -31.89 15.25 -7.71
CA LEU A 485 -31.87 16.41 -6.80
C LEU A 485 -30.59 16.43 -5.95
N MET A 486 -30.10 15.27 -5.53
CA MET A 486 -28.83 15.14 -4.81
C MET A 486 -27.62 15.46 -5.70
N TYR A 487 -27.63 15.05 -6.96
CA TYR A 487 -26.57 15.39 -7.92
C TYR A 487 -26.58 16.88 -8.30
N ALA A 488 -27.75 17.51 -8.40
CA ALA A 488 -27.89 18.94 -8.68
C ALA A 488 -27.44 19.86 -7.52
N ALA A 489 -27.27 19.30 -6.31
CA ALA A 489 -26.86 20.05 -5.12
C ALA A 489 -25.34 20.32 -5.12
N ALA A 490 -24.91 21.17 -6.06
CA ALA A 490 -23.53 21.56 -6.33
C ALA A 490 -23.47 23.07 -6.65
N PRO A 491 -22.27 23.67 -6.81
CA PRO A 491 -22.14 25.06 -7.24
C PRO A 491 -22.88 25.30 -8.56
N SER A 492 -23.53 26.45 -8.70
CA SER A 492 -24.38 26.82 -9.84
C SER A 492 -25.59 25.90 -10.11
N GLY A 493 -25.92 24.99 -9.20
CA GLY A 493 -27.01 24.02 -9.36
C GLY A 493 -28.43 24.55 -9.19
N LEU A 494 -28.59 25.82 -8.75
CA LEU A 494 -29.89 26.41 -8.41
C LEU A 494 -30.99 26.24 -9.49
N PRO A 495 -30.74 26.47 -10.79
CA PRO A 495 -31.78 26.30 -11.81
C PRO A 495 -32.29 24.87 -11.91
N VAL A 496 -31.39 23.88 -11.84
CA VAL A 496 -31.74 22.46 -11.90
C VAL A 496 -32.46 22.02 -10.62
N VAL A 497 -31.98 22.44 -9.45
CA VAL A 497 -32.65 22.17 -8.17
C VAL A 497 -34.09 22.69 -8.19
N SER A 498 -34.30 23.92 -8.66
CA SER A 498 -35.62 24.52 -8.80
C SER A 498 -36.52 23.72 -9.73
N LEU A 499 -36.02 23.32 -10.91
CA LEU A 499 -36.76 22.49 -11.86
C LEU A 499 -37.17 21.15 -11.24
N LEU A 500 -36.24 20.44 -10.61
CA LEU A 500 -36.51 19.12 -10.02
C LEU A 500 -37.57 19.20 -8.91
N LEU A 501 -37.51 20.23 -8.05
CA LEU A 501 -38.52 20.47 -7.02
C LEU A 501 -39.89 20.82 -7.60
N GLN A 502 -39.95 21.60 -8.69
CA GLN A 502 -41.21 21.88 -9.41
C GLN A 502 -41.83 20.60 -10.00
N HIS A 503 -41.01 19.62 -10.38
CA HIS A 503 -41.44 18.30 -10.84
C HIS A 503 -41.65 17.30 -9.70
N GLY A 504 -41.64 17.75 -8.44
CA GLY A 504 -42.02 16.94 -7.28
C GLY A 504 -40.89 16.09 -6.69
N ALA A 505 -39.61 16.42 -6.94
CA ALA A 505 -38.48 15.73 -6.33
C ALA A 505 -38.59 15.71 -4.79
N SER A 506 -38.30 14.56 -4.18
CA SER A 506 -38.37 14.39 -2.73
C SER A 506 -37.20 15.05 -2.00
N ILE A 507 -37.51 16.06 -1.18
CA ILE A 507 -36.52 16.75 -0.33
C ILE A 507 -36.00 15.87 0.83
N THR A 508 -36.74 14.81 1.19
CA THR A 508 -36.46 13.94 2.33
C THR A 508 -35.76 12.64 1.95
N ALA A 509 -35.52 12.40 0.65
CA ALA A 509 -34.83 11.22 0.16
C ALA A 509 -33.44 11.08 0.81
N LYS A 510 -33.04 9.82 1.04
CA LYS A 510 -31.74 9.46 1.61
C LYS A 510 -31.02 8.51 0.66
N ASN A 511 -29.73 8.76 0.47
CA ASN A 511 -28.86 7.86 -0.27
C ASN A 511 -28.48 6.62 0.59
N ARG A 512 -27.66 5.72 0.05
CA ARG A 512 -27.21 4.49 0.75
C ARG A 512 -26.56 4.76 2.12
N ASN A 513 -25.92 5.91 2.27
CA ASN A 513 -25.22 6.33 3.48
C ASN A 513 -26.10 7.16 4.44
N GLY A 514 -27.40 7.24 4.18
CA GLY A 514 -28.34 8.04 4.98
C GLY A 514 -28.21 9.56 4.78
N SER A 515 -27.41 10.01 3.82
CA SER A 515 -27.24 11.43 3.50
C SER A 515 -28.45 11.95 2.72
N THR A 516 -28.94 13.12 3.11
CA THR A 516 -29.98 13.86 2.39
C THR A 516 -29.36 14.86 1.40
N VAL A 517 -30.19 15.48 0.55
CA VAL A 517 -29.74 16.56 -0.35
C VAL A 517 -29.00 17.68 0.40
N LEU A 518 -29.41 18.02 1.63
CA LEU A 518 -28.74 19.06 2.42
C LEU A 518 -27.34 18.65 2.89
N HIS A 519 -27.12 17.36 3.20
CA HIS A 519 -25.77 16.88 3.52
C HIS A 519 -24.83 17.05 2.33
N LEU A 520 -25.32 16.66 1.14
CA LEU A 520 -24.54 16.70 -0.10
C LEU A 520 -24.32 18.14 -0.58
N ALA A 521 -25.33 19.02 -0.49
CA ALA A 521 -25.19 20.43 -0.82
C ALA A 521 -24.06 21.10 -0.02
N VAL A 522 -23.96 20.78 1.28
CA VAL A 522 -22.89 21.30 2.13
C VAL A 522 -21.54 20.70 1.74
N ALA A 523 -21.46 19.37 1.56
CA ALA A 523 -20.23 18.65 1.22
C ALA A 523 -19.67 19.07 -0.15
N ASN A 524 -20.54 19.30 -1.13
CA ASN A 524 -20.19 19.71 -2.50
C ASN A 524 -19.98 21.22 -2.64
N ASN A 525 -19.98 21.97 -1.53
CA ASN A 525 -19.82 23.42 -1.52
C ASN A 525 -20.84 24.19 -2.38
N ALA A 526 -22.10 23.75 -2.40
CA ALA A 526 -23.16 24.45 -3.12
C ALA A 526 -23.33 25.90 -2.62
N ASP A 527 -23.79 26.77 -3.52
CA ASP A 527 -24.01 28.20 -3.25
C ASP A 527 -25.06 28.40 -2.16
N LEU A 528 -24.96 29.52 -1.43
CA LEU A 528 -25.87 29.82 -0.32
C LEU A 528 -27.33 29.92 -0.78
N GLU A 529 -27.58 30.42 -1.99
CA GLU A 529 -28.91 30.51 -2.60
C GLU A 529 -29.50 29.13 -2.85
N THR A 530 -28.69 28.18 -3.34
CA THR A 530 -29.12 26.79 -3.54
C THR A 530 -29.48 26.15 -2.20
N ILE A 531 -28.64 26.34 -1.18
CA ILE A 531 -28.90 25.83 0.17
C ILE A 531 -30.16 26.47 0.76
N ARG A 532 -30.35 27.78 0.58
CA ARG A 532 -31.54 28.50 1.04
C ARG A 532 -32.81 27.98 0.38
N LEU A 533 -32.80 27.75 -0.93
CA LEU A 533 -33.92 27.15 -1.65
C LEU A 533 -34.27 25.76 -1.09
N LEU A 534 -33.26 24.92 -0.83
CA LEU A 534 -33.49 23.59 -0.22
C LEU A 534 -34.11 23.72 1.18
N LEU A 535 -33.62 24.64 2.01
CA LEU A 535 -34.16 24.91 3.35
C LEU A 535 -35.60 25.39 3.30
N ASP A 536 -35.89 26.36 2.42
CA ASP A 536 -37.23 26.92 2.21
C ASP A 536 -38.21 25.85 1.66
N SER A 537 -37.68 24.87 0.92
CA SER A 537 -38.42 23.71 0.41
C SER A 537 -38.55 22.56 1.43
N GLY A 538 -38.17 22.78 2.69
CA GLY A 538 -38.39 21.85 3.80
C GLY A 538 -37.17 21.03 4.23
N ALA A 539 -35.98 21.22 3.64
CA ALA A 539 -34.78 20.50 4.06
C ALA A 539 -34.28 20.89 5.47
N GLY A 540 -34.76 22.00 6.03
CA GLY A 540 -34.35 22.52 7.34
C GLY A 540 -34.57 21.55 8.51
N VAL A 541 -35.53 20.63 8.41
CA VAL A 541 -35.76 19.58 9.42
C VAL A 541 -34.57 18.62 9.56
N HIS A 542 -33.69 18.55 8.55
CA HIS A 542 -32.54 17.66 8.52
C HIS A 542 -31.22 18.32 8.95
N ALA A 543 -31.19 19.63 9.26
CA ALA A 543 -29.96 20.34 9.59
C ALA A 543 -29.23 19.77 10.83
N GLY A 544 -29.95 19.11 11.73
CA GLY A 544 -29.41 18.39 12.89
C GLY A 544 -29.46 16.86 12.78
N THR A 545 -29.97 16.30 11.67
CA THR A 545 -30.02 14.84 11.47
C THR A 545 -28.64 14.35 11.04
N ALA A 546 -28.13 13.30 11.69
CA ALA A 546 -26.88 12.68 11.28
C ALA A 546 -27.10 11.62 10.19
N ASN A 547 -26.18 11.54 9.24
CA ASN A 547 -26.08 10.39 8.33
C ASN A 547 -25.38 9.20 9.01
N ALA A 548 -25.14 8.10 8.28
CA ALA A 548 -24.52 6.88 8.81
C ALA A 548 -23.11 7.10 9.39
N PHE A 549 -22.44 8.19 9.02
CA PHE A 549 -21.12 8.56 9.52
C PHE A 549 -21.19 9.46 10.78
N GLY A 550 -22.38 9.72 11.33
CA GLY A 550 -22.53 10.64 12.46
C GLY A 550 -22.31 12.12 12.08
N HIS A 551 -22.38 12.45 10.79
CA HIS A 551 -22.24 13.82 10.29
C HIS A 551 -23.61 14.44 10.06
N THR A 552 -23.85 15.61 10.66
CA THR A 552 -24.98 16.49 10.33
C THR A 552 -24.54 17.53 9.30
N PRO A 553 -25.45 18.14 8.52
CA PRO A 553 -25.07 19.23 7.61
C PRO A 553 -24.36 20.39 8.33
N ARG A 554 -24.76 20.70 9.57
CA ARG A 554 -24.08 21.70 10.41
C ARG A 554 -22.64 21.31 10.76
N LYS A 555 -22.40 20.06 11.13
CA LYS A 555 -21.05 19.56 11.44
C LYS A 555 -20.15 19.55 10.20
N LEU A 556 -20.71 19.27 9.02
CA LEU A 556 -19.98 19.38 7.75
C LEU A 556 -19.61 20.84 7.44
N ALA A 557 -20.55 21.77 7.61
CA ALA A 557 -20.31 23.21 7.40
C ALA A 557 -19.25 23.76 8.38
N GLU A 558 -19.24 23.27 9.62
CA GLU A 558 -18.24 23.63 10.64
C GLU A 558 -16.85 23.12 10.26
N LYS A 559 -16.73 21.85 9.87
CA LYS A 559 -15.47 21.28 9.37
C LYS A 559 -14.93 22.01 8.15
N ALA A 560 -15.81 22.48 7.27
CA ALA A 560 -15.45 23.24 6.07
C ALA A 560 -15.18 24.74 6.33
N GLY A 561 -15.34 25.23 7.57
CA GLY A 561 -15.08 26.63 7.92
C GLY A 561 -16.04 27.64 7.28
N ARG A 562 -17.24 27.21 6.84
CA ARG A 562 -18.20 28.08 6.12
C ARG A 562 -19.08 28.87 7.09
N ALA A 563 -18.55 29.97 7.65
CA ALA A 563 -19.23 30.77 8.68
C ALA A 563 -20.64 31.26 8.29
N GLU A 564 -20.79 31.81 7.07
CA GLU A 564 -22.09 32.29 6.58
C GLU A 564 -23.12 31.17 6.44
N LEU A 565 -22.68 30.00 6.00
CA LEU A 565 -23.53 28.80 5.92
C LEU A 565 -23.94 28.31 7.31
N LEU A 566 -23.04 28.36 8.29
CA LEU A 566 -23.38 28.02 9.68
C LEU A 566 -24.47 28.93 10.23
N GLU A 567 -24.40 30.24 9.97
CA GLU A 567 -25.45 31.19 10.36
C GLU A 567 -26.77 30.89 9.65
N LEU A 568 -26.73 30.57 8.35
CA LEU A 568 -27.92 30.15 7.60
C LEU A 568 -28.55 28.88 8.20
N LEU A 569 -27.75 27.87 8.52
CA LEU A 569 -28.23 26.61 9.12
C LEU A 569 -28.68 26.77 10.59
N ARG A 570 -28.21 27.80 11.31
CA ARG A 570 -28.67 28.14 12.68
C ARG A 570 -30.00 28.88 12.68
N SER A 571 -30.20 29.76 11.71
CA SER A 571 -31.37 30.65 11.61
C SER A 571 -32.63 29.95 11.09
N CYS A 572 -32.53 28.73 10.57
CA CYS A 572 -33.67 27.87 10.21
C CYS A 572 -33.91 26.80 11.30
N PRO A 573 -34.77 27.05 12.31
CA PRO A 573 -35.19 25.99 13.22
C PRO A 573 -36.05 24.99 12.45
N GLY A 574 -35.68 23.71 12.47
CA GLY A 574 -36.49 22.65 11.89
C GLY A 574 -37.90 22.74 12.45
N ARG A 575 -38.89 23.07 11.61
CA ARG A 575 -40.29 22.94 11.98
C ARG A 575 -40.56 21.43 12.07
N ALA A 576 -40.70 20.95 13.31
CA ALA A 576 -41.03 19.57 13.63
C ALA A 576 -42.38 19.16 13.01
#